data_AF-A0AAD6R293-F1
#
_entry.id   AF-A0AAD6R293-F1
#
_cell.length_a   1.000
_cell.length_b   1.000
_cell.length_c   1.000
_cell.angle_alpha   90.00
_cell.angle_beta   90.00
_cell.angle_gamma   90.00
#
_symmetry.space_group_name_H-M   'P 1'
#
loop_
_entity.id
_entity.type
_entity.pdbx_description
1 polymer ?
#
loop_
_entity_poly.entity_id
_entity_poly.type
_entity_poly.pdbx_seq_one_letter_code
_entity_poly.pdbx_strand_id
1 'polypeptide(L)'
;MSKEDLLLLDFWMSPFWMRVKIALAEKRLNYESKEKDLFDGKTCACSRSQACFWADYIDKKLFDATCTVWKSTGEAVGVAKKDFIEVLKVLEEALWEKKFFGGETFGFVDIVAIPMANWFYASEKFGNFTVEAECPKLSAWIKRSMQRNSVAKALPDPE
;
A
#
# COMPACT_ATOMS: atom_id res chain seq x y z
N MET A 1 -46.68 -20.51 -20.67
CA MET A 1 -45.59 -20.63 -19.68
C MET A 1 -44.59 -19.53 -19.98
N SER A 2 -44.40 -18.62 -19.03
CA SER A 2 -43.60 -17.40 -19.12
C SER A 2 -42.17 -17.69 -19.60
N LYS A 3 -41.69 -16.93 -20.59
CA LYS A 3 -40.26 -16.84 -20.92
C LYS A 3 -39.52 -16.50 -19.63
N GLU A 4 -38.57 -17.34 -19.25
CA GLU A 4 -37.70 -17.10 -18.10
C GLU A 4 -36.83 -15.87 -18.41
N ASP A 5 -37.10 -14.74 -17.75
CA ASP A 5 -36.25 -13.56 -17.84
C ASP A 5 -34.93 -13.84 -17.10
N LEU A 6 -33.91 -14.23 -17.85
CA LEU A 6 -32.55 -14.47 -17.34
C LEU A 6 -31.84 -13.13 -17.15
N LEU A 7 -31.55 -12.77 -15.89
CA LEU A 7 -30.82 -11.56 -15.55
C LEU A 7 -29.37 -11.89 -15.18
N LEU A 8 -28.44 -11.38 -15.98
CA LEU A 8 -27.00 -11.57 -15.81
C LEU A 8 -26.40 -10.36 -15.10
N LEU A 9 -25.84 -10.55 -13.90
CA LEU A 9 -25.11 -9.49 -13.19
C LEU A 9 -23.68 -9.41 -13.71
N ASP A 10 -23.45 -8.58 -14.70
CA ASP A 10 -22.25 -8.62 -15.52
C ASP A 10 -21.13 -7.71 -15.01
N PHE A 11 -19.90 -8.07 -15.35
CA PHE A 11 -18.72 -7.23 -15.14
C PHE A 11 -17.76 -7.48 -16.30
N TRP A 12 -17.55 -6.44 -17.11
CA TRP A 12 -16.93 -6.54 -18.44
C TRP A 12 -15.51 -7.11 -18.44
N MET A 13 -14.77 -7.04 -17.31
CA MET A 13 -13.42 -7.61 -17.20
C MET A 13 -13.36 -9.03 -16.62
N SER A 14 -14.48 -9.66 -16.25
CA SER A 14 -14.46 -10.99 -15.62
C SER A 14 -14.37 -12.13 -16.65
N PRO A 15 -13.30 -12.94 -16.63
CA PRO A 15 -13.21 -14.12 -17.51
C PRO A 15 -14.24 -15.21 -17.13
N PHE A 16 -14.82 -15.17 -15.93
CA PHE A 16 -15.87 -16.10 -15.52
C PHE A 16 -17.23 -15.75 -16.15
N TRP A 17 -17.57 -14.46 -16.24
CA TRP A 17 -18.80 -14.01 -16.89
C TRP A 17 -18.76 -14.23 -18.40
N MET A 18 -17.60 -14.10 -19.03
CA MET A 18 -17.42 -14.44 -20.45
C MET A 18 -17.79 -15.90 -20.74
N ARG A 19 -17.46 -16.85 -19.84
CA ARG A 19 -17.85 -18.26 -20.00
C ARG A 19 -19.37 -18.45 -19.94
N VAL A 20 -20.05 -17.74 -19.05
CA VAL A 20 -21.52 -17.79 -18.94
C VAL A 20 -22.19 -17.21 -20.18
N LYS A 21 -21.69 -16.08 -20.69
CA LYS A 21 -22.17 -15.48 -21.95
C LYS A 21 -22.00 -16.42 -23.15
N ILE A 22 -20.85 -17.07 -23.26
CA ILE A 22 -20.59 -18.07 -24.30
C ILE A 22 -21.59 -19.24 -24.18
N ALA A 23 -21.79 -19.77 -22.97
CA ALA A 23 -22.72 -20.88 -22.75
C ALA A 23 -24.19 -20.51 -23.04
N LEU A 24 -24.60 -19.27 -22.75
CA LEU A 24 -25.94 -18.76 -23.07
C LEU A 24 -26.12 -18.55 -24.58
N ALA A 25 -25.08 -18.07 -25.27
CA ALA A 25 -25.06 -17.91 -26.72
C ALA A 25 -25.15 -19.27 -27.44
N GLU A 26 -24.39 -20.27 -27.01
CA GLU A 26 -24.47 -21.65 -27.51
C GLU A 26 -25.87 -22.25 -27.35
N LYS A 27 -26.53 -21.97 -26.23
CA LYS A 27 -27.89 -22.44 -25.94
C LYS A 27 -29.00 -21.60 -26.57
N ARG A 28 -28.67 -20.53 -27.30
CA ARG A 28 -29.62 -19.57 -27.92
C ARG A 28 -30.63 -19.00 -26.91
N LEU A 29 -30.17 -18.78 -25.67
CA LEU A 29 -30.99 -18.20 -24.61
C LEU A 29 -30.82 -16.68 -24.60
N ASN A 30 -31.93 -15.97 -24.56
CA ASN A 30 -31.92 -14.52 -24.37
C ASN A 30 -31.71 -14.21 -22.89
N TYR A 31 -30.91 -13.17 -22.61
CA TYR A 31 -30.66 -12.68 -21.27
C TYR A 31 -30.55 -11.16 -21.26
N GLU A 32 -30.89 -10.54 -20.15
CA GLU A 32 -30.66 -9.13 -19.87
C GLU A 32 -29.38 -8.98 -19.04
N SER A 33 -28.45 -8.15 -19.50
CA SER A 33 -27.21 -7.90 -18.76
C SER A 33 -27.33 -6.62 -17.94
N LYS A 34 -27.15 -6.73 -16.62
CA LYS A 34 -27.05 -5.59 -15.71
C LYS A 34 -25.62 -5.49 -15.21
N GLU A 35 -24.91 -4.49 -15.72
CA GLU A 35 -23.55 -4.20 -15.29
C GLU A 35 -23.52 -3.83 -13.81
N LYS A 36 -22.62 -4.46 -13.07
CA LYS A 36 -22.38 -4.19 -11.66
C LYS A 36 -20.93 -3.82 -11.48
N ASP A 37 -20.69 -2.57 -11.10
CA ASP A 37 -19.37 -2.14 -10.63
C ASP A 37 -19.02 -2.89 -9.35
N LEU A 38 -18.16 -3.90 -9.48
CA LEU A 38 -17.56 -4.61 -8.34
C LEU A 38 -16.58 -3.72 -7.57
N PHE A 39 -16.21 -2.58 -8.13
CA PHE A 39 -15.28 -1.61 -7.52
C PHE A 39 -15.97 -0.49 -6.75
N ASP A 40 -17.30 -0.40 -6.81
CA ASP A 40 -18.03 0.64 -6.08
C ASP A 40 -18.24 0.21 -4.61
N GLY A 41 -17.22 0.48 -3.78
CA GLY A 41 -17.38 0.53 -2.32
C GLY A 41 -17.10 -0.73 -1.51
N LYS A 42 -16.57 -1.82 -2.08
CA LYS A 42 -16.00 -2.93 -1.29
C LYS A 42 -14.52 -3.08 -1.58
N THR A 43 -13.70 -2.94 -0.54
CA THR A 43 -12.30 -3.40 -0.55
C THR A 43 -12.29 -4.83 -1.06
N CYS A 44 -11.86 -5.03 -2.30
CA CYS A 44 -11.76 -6.37 -2.84
C CYS A 44 -10.71 -7.14 -2.03
N ALA A 45 -10.80 -8.47 -2.01
CA ALA A 45 -9.82 -9.30 -1.31
C ALA A 45 -8.37 -8.96 -1.73
N CYS A 46 -8.16 -8.53 -2.99
CA CYS A 46 -6.87 -8.07 -3.49
C CYS A 46 -6.38 -6.80 -2.77
N SER A 47 -7.21 -5.78 -2.59
CA SER A 47 -6.83 -4.56 -1.87
C SER A 47 -6.47 -4.84 -0.41
N ARG A 48 -7.23 -5.72 0.26
CA ARG A 48 -6.88 -6.15 1.63
C ARG A 48 -5.58 -6.94 1.65
N SER A 49 -5.39 -7.89 0.74
CA SER A 49 -4.16 -8.68 0.64
C SER A 49 -2.93 -7.80 0.37
N GLN A 50 -3.06 -6.78 -0.49
CA GLN A 50 -1.98 -5.85 -0.78
C GLN A 50 -1.65 -4.98 0.43
N ALA A 51 -2.64 -4.52 1.17
CA ALA A 51 -2.41 -3.79 2.41
C ALA A 51 -1.73 -4.65 3.49
N CYS A 52 -2.15 -5.92 3.63
CA CYS A 52 -1.49 -6.86 4.53
C CYS A 52 -0.05 -7.17 4.10
N PHE A 53 0.21 -7.31 2.80
CA PHE A 53 1.57 -7.51 2.29
C PHE A 53 2.49 -6.33 2.65
N TRP A 54 2.03 -5.10 2.45
CA TRP A 54 2.85 -3.92 2.78
C TRP A 54 3.07 -3.76 4.28
N ALA A 55 2.06 -4.07 5.11
CA ALA A 55 2.24 -4.11 6.55
C ALA A 55 3.30 -5.16 6.96
N ASP A 56 3.23 -6.37 6.40
CA ASP A 56 4.23 -7.43 6.66
C ASP A 56 5.63 -7.03 6.17
N TYR A 57 5.72 -6.36 5.02
CA TYR A 57 6.97 -5.82 4.50
C TYR A 57 7.56 -4.75 5.44
N ILE A 58 6.73 -3.85 5.98
CA ILE A 58 7.18 -2.84 6.94
C ILE A 58 7.72 -3.52 8.21
N ASP A 59 6.94 -4.42 8.79
CA ASP A 59 7.29 -5.10 10.05
C ASP A 59 8.54 -5.98 9.92
N LYS A 60 8.77 -6.59 8.75
CA LYS A 60 9.90 -7.52 8.56
C LYS A 60 11.10 -6.91 7.86
N LYS A 61 10.93 -5.94 6.97
CA LYS A 61 12.03 -5.39 6.17
C LYS A 61 12.44 -4.04 6.68
N LEU A 62 11.49 -3.13 6.86
CA LEU A 62 11.79 -1.78 7.32
C LEU A 62 12.29 -1.79 8.77
N PHE A 63 11.57 -2.46 9.67
CA PHE A 63 11.96 -2.55 11.07
C PHE A 63 13.30 -3.25 11.26
N ASP A 64 13.54 -4.37 10.57
CA ASP A 64 14.80 -5.11 10.65
C ASP A 64 15.97 -4.28 10.10
N ALA A 65 15.79 -3.58 8.98
CA ALA A 65 16.82 -2.71 8.42
C ALA A 65 17.15 -1.54 9.37
N THR A 66 16.14 -0.88 9.95
CA THR A 66 16.33 0.14 10.98
C THR A 66 17.09 -0.40 12.19
N CYS A 67 16.69 -1.56 12.71
CA CYS A 67 17.38 -2.20 13.83
C CYS A 67 18.83 -2.57 13.49
N THR A 68 19.10 -2.96 12.25
CA THR A 68 20.45 -3.31 11.78
C THR A 68 21.34 -2.07 11.73
N VAL A 69 20.85 -0.96 11.19
CA VAL A 69 21.57 0.34 11.22
C VAL A 69 21.91 0.71 12.67
N TRP A 70 20.94 0.60 13.58
CA TRP A 70 21.15 0.93 15.00
C TRP A 70 22.19 0.05 15.70
N LYS A 71 22.21 -1.25 15.40
CA LYS A 71 23.14 -2.23 16.02
C LYS A 71 24.53 -2.21 15.38
N SER A 72 24.69 -1.58 14.23
CA SER A 72 25.95 -1.55 13.48
C SER A 72 26.91 -0.47 14.00
N THR A 73 28.21 -0.74 13.88
CA THR A 73 29.28 0.20 14.28
C THR A 73 30.43 0.16 13.26
N GLY A 74 31.15 1.28 13.10
CA GLY A 74 32.29 1.34 12.20
C GLY A 74 31.90 1.16 10.73
N GLU A 75 32.70 0.40 9.98
CA GLU A 75 32.50 0.18 8.53
C GLU A 75 31.17 -0.52 8.20
N ALA A 76 30.63 -1.34 9.12
CA ALA A 76 29.36 -2.04 8.93
C ALA A 76 28.15 -1.10 8.79
N VAL A 77 28.23 0.13 9.33
CA VAL A 77 27.17 1.15 9.22
C VAL A 77 26.94 1.53 7.76
N GLY A 78 27.99 1.57 6.94
CA GLY A 78 27.89 1.93 5.53
C GLY A 78 27.09 0.91 4.71
N VAL A 79 27.20 -0.38 5.03
CA VAL A 79 26.43 -1.45 4.38
C VAL A 79 24.99 -1.42 4.88
N ALA A 80 24.78 -1.41 6.20
CA ALA A 80 23.44 -1.36 6.79
C ALA A 80 22.63 -0.15 6.31
N LYS A 81 23.30 1.00 6.13
CA LYS A 81 22.69 2.21 5.55
C LYS A 81 22.21 1.98 4.12
N LYS A 82 23.01 1.33 3.26
CA LYS A 82 22.62 1.06 1.86
C LYS A 82 21.38 0.17 1.82
N ASP A 83 21.38 -0.91 2.60
CA ASP A 83 20.25 -1.84 2.69
C ASP A 83 18.98 -1.11 3.18
N PHE A 84 19.13 -0.24 4.19
CA PHE A 84 18.02 0.58 4.69
C PHE A 84 17.46 1.52 3.61
N ILE A 85 18.33 2.21 2.86
CA ILE A 85 17.92 3.09 1.76
C ILE A 85 17.20 2.30 0.65
N GLU A 86 17.67 1.10 0.31
CA GLU A 86 16.99 0.24 -0.67
C GLU A 86 15.58 -0.14 -0.22
N VAL A 87 15.40 -0.46 1.07
CA VAL A 87 14.07 -0.73 1.63
C VAL A 87 13.17 0.50 1.55
N LEU A 88 13.68 1.71 1.81
CA LEU A 88 12.93 2.95 1.66
C LEU A 88 12.52 3.21 0.20
N LYS A 89 13.39 2.92 -0.78
CA LYS A 89 13.09 3.09 -2.21
C LYS A 89 11.95 2.17 -2.65
N VAL A 90 11.91 0.93 -2.18
CA VAL A 90 10.78 0.02 -2.44
C VAL A 90 9.46 0.59 -1.89
N LEU A 91 9.48 1.19 -0.69
CA LEU A 91 8.29 1.82 -0.12
C LEU A 91 7.88 3.08 -0.88
N GLU A 92 8.84 3.87 -1.36
CA GLU A 92 8.58 5.04 -2.18
C GLU A 92 7.94 4.67 -3.52
N GLU A 93 8.40 3.60 -4.17
CA GLU A 93 7.77 3.05 -5.37
C GLU A 93 6.35 2.55 -5.11
N ALA A 94 6.12 1.92 -3.95
CA ALA A 94 4.80 1.45 -3.54
C ALA A 94 3.80 2.60 -3.29
N LEU A 95 4.30 3.70 -2.72
CA LEU A 95 3.57 4.94 -2.56
C LEU A 95 3.29 5.57 -3.93
N TRP A 96 4.25 5.53 -4.86
CA TRP A 96 4.14 6.08 -6.20
C TRP A 96 3.73 7.57 -6.16
N GLU A 97 2.73 7.97 -6.95
CA GLU A 97 2.10 9.29 -6.98
C GLU A 97 0.90 9.40 -6.03
N LYS A 98 0.69 8.42 -5.14
CA LYS A 98 -0.45 8.42 -4.23
C LYS A 98 -0.20 9.40 -3.07
N LYS A 99 -1.27 10.02 -2.59
CA LYS A 99 -1.23 10.87 -1.41
C LYS A 99 -0.89 10.08 -0.13
N PHE A 100 -1.40 8.85 -0.05
CA PHE A 100 -1.25 7.88 1.03
C PHE A 100 -1.08 6.48 0.44
N PHE A 101 -0.59 5.51 1.22
CA PHE A 101 -0.54 4.12 0.76
C PHE A 101 -1.95 3.56 0.49
N GLY A 102 -2.96 4.07 1.21
CA GLY A 102 -4.39 3.86 0.91
C GLY A 102 -4.94 4.60 -0.31
N GLY A 103 -4.11 5.26 -1.11
CA GLY A 103 -4.52 6.08 -2.26
C GLY A 103 -4.81 7.53 -1.83
N GLU A 104 -6.06 7.97 -1.96
CA GLU A 104 -6.48 9.33 -1.58
C GLU A 104 -6.75 9.49 -0.08
N THR A 105 -6.92 8.38 0.63
CA THR A 105 -7.29 8.35 2.05
C THR A 105 -6.20 7.71 2.90
N PHE A 106 -6.02 8.24 4.10
CA PHE A 106 -5.09 7.69 5.10
C PHE A 106 -5.63 6.34 5.59
N GLY A 107 -4.92 5.25 5.29
CA GLY A 107 -5.42 3.89 5.45
C GLY A 107 -4.55 3.01 6.37
N PHE A 108 -4.81 1.71 6.31
CA PHE A 108 -4.16 0.71 7.18
C PHE A 108 -2.63 0.73 7.07
N VAL A 109 -2.09 0.72 5.86
CA VAL A 109 -0.63 0.74 5.64
C VAL A 109 -0.01 2.03 6.16
N ASP A 110 -0.70 3.17 6.01
CA ASP A 110 -0.21 4.44 6.55
C ASP A 110 -0.13 4.43 8.07
N ILE A 111 -1.10 3.81 8.74
CA ILE A 111 -1.12 3.64 10.21
C ILE A 111 0.07 2.77 10.68
N VAL A 112 0.39 1.71 9.94
CA VAL A 112 1.53 0.82 10.24
C VAL A 112 2.86 1.51 9.96
N ALA A 113 2.95 2.27 8.87
CA ALA A 113 4.19 2.90 8.43
C ALA A 113 4.56 4.15 9.23
N ILE A 114 3.60 5.01 9.59
CA ILE A 114 3.91 6.35 10.12
C ILE A 114 4.73 6.36 11.43
N PRO A 115 4.57 5.41 12.38
CA PRO A 115 5.41 5.39 13.58
C PRO A 115 6.89 5.15 13.27
N MET A 116 7.21 4.57 12.12
CA MET A 116 8.59 4.36 11.68
C MET A 116 9.30 5.66 11.31
N ALA A 117 8.57 6.75 11.04
CA ALA A 117 9.16 8.06 10.76
C ALA A 117 10.05 8.56 11.91
N ASN A 118 9.72 8.27 13.16
CA ASN A 118 10.54 8.64 14.31
C ASN A 118 11.93 7.99 14.27
N TRP A 119 11.99 6.75 13.78
CA TRP A 119 13.24 6.02 13.62
C TRP A 119 14.04 6.49 12.41
N PHE A 120 13.40 7.13 11.44
CA PHE A 120 14.10 7.73 10.31
C PHE A 120 14.94 8.91 10.78
N TYR A 121 14.39 9.82 11.59
CA TYR A 121 15.16 10.94 12.15
C TYR A 121 16.39 10.46 12.94
N ALA A 122 16.22 9.40 13.73
CA ALA A 122 17.36 8.77 14.40
C ALA A 122 18.36 8.23 13.37
N SER A 123 17.90 7.45 12.40
CA SER A 123 18.75 6.85 11.36
C SER A 123 19.48 7.89 10.51
N GLU A 124 18.87 9.04 10.23
CA GLU A 124 19.50 10.17 9.52
C GLU A 124 20.72 10.70 10.29
N LYS A 125 20.58 10.89 11.62
CA LYS A 125 21.67 11.32 12.50
C LYS A 125 22.80 10.30 12.56
N PHE A 126 22.50 9.00 12.69
CA PHE A 126 23.51 7.94 12.80
C PHE A 126 24.17 7.59 11.46
N GLY A 127 23.39 7.59 10.38
CA GLY A 127 23.85 7.19 9.04
C GLY A 127 24.38 8.34 8.19
N ASN A 128 24.29 9.59 8.66
CA ASN A 128 24.68 10.79 7.91
C ASN A 128 24.05 10.81 6.51
N PHE A 129 22.72 10.73 6.44
CA PHE A 129 21.91 10.91 5.22
C PHE A 129 20.59 11.55 5.59
N THR A 130 19.81 11.91 4.58
CA THR A 130 18.42 12.36 4.76
C THR A 130 17.49 11.53 3.90
N VAL A 131 16.34 11.15 4.46
CA VAL A 131 15.25 10.51 3.72
C VAL A 131 14.75 11.43 2.62
N GLU A 132 14.80 12.76 2.79
CA GLU A 132 14.40 13.70 1.76
C GLU A 132 15.29 13.67 0.51
N ALA A 133 16.60 13.43 0.66
CA ALA A 133 17.51 13.33 -0.49
C ALA A 133 17.38 11.99 -1.22
N GLU A 134 17.16 10.90 -0.49
CA GLU A 134 17.08 9.55 -1.08
C GLU A 134 15.66 9.20 -1.56
N CYS A 135 14.65 9.65 -0.81
CA CYS A 135 13.24 9.30 -0.98
C CYS A 135 12.29 10.51 -0.78
N PRO A 136 12.30 11.49 -1.71
CA PRO A 136 11.58 12.75 -1.56
C PRO A 136 10.06 12.59 -1.42
N LYS A 137 9.43 11.60 -2.08
CA LYS A 137 7.98 11.40 -2.00
C LYS A 137 7.59 10.80 -0.66
N LEU A 138 8.41 9.89 -0.13
CA LEU A 138 8.22 9.33 1.19
C LEU A 138 8.37 10.43 2.26
N SER A 139 9.38 11.31 2.12
CA SER A 139 9.52 12.48 2.99
C SER A 139 8.30 13.40 2.93
N ALA A 140 7.76 13.68 1.74
CA ALA A 140 6.53 14.46 1.59
C ALA A 140 5.31 13.79 2.25
N TRP A 141 5.19 12.46 2.14
CA TRP A 141 4.15 11.69 2.81
C TRP A 141 4.28 11.72 4.34
N ILE A 142 5.50 11.65 4.90
CA ILE A 142 5.75 11.80 6.34
C ILE A 142 5.28 13.18 6.81
N LYS A 143 5.77 14.25 6.17
CA LYS A 143 5.42 15.64 6.51
C LYS A 143 3.89 15.83 6.50
N ARG A 144 3.20 15.31 5.48
CA ARG A 144 1.73 15.35 5.36
C ARG A 144 1.03 14.54 6.44
N SER A 145 1.54 13.36 6.78
CA SER A 145 0.94 12.47 7.77
C SER A 145 1.11 13.00 9.20
N MET A 146 2.22 13.65 9.51
CA MET A 146 2.49 14.29 10.82
C MET A 146 1.55 15.46 11.11
N GLN A 147 1.03 16.15 10.09
CA GLN A 147 0.03 17.21 10.27
C GLN A 147 -1.34 16.70 10.77
N ARG A 148 -1.56 15.38 10.81
CA ARG A 148 -2.82 14.81 11.28
C ARG A 148 -2.86 14.83 12.80
N ASN A 149 -3.94 15.37 13.37
CA ASN A 149 -4.18 15.37 14.82
C ASN A 149 -4.04 13.99 15.47
N SER A 150 -4.42 12.91 14.77
CA SER A 150 -4.29 11.54 15.28
C SER A 150 -2.83 11.09 15.40
N VAL A 151 -1.96 11.55 14.49
CA VAL A 151 -0.54 11.17 14.44
C VAL A 151 0.25 12.03 15.41
N ALA A 152 0.05 13.35 15.39
CA ALA A 152 0.74 14.30 16.26
C ALA A 152 0.49 14.03 17.77
N LYS A 153 -0.66 13.45 18.12
CA LYS A 153 -0.95 13.06 19.52
C LYS A 153 -0.30 11.74 19.94
N ALA A 154 0.03 10.88 18.98
CA ALA A 154 0.51 9.53 19.24
C ALA A 154 2.04 9.40 19.16
N LEU A 155 2.69 10.24 18.34
CA LEU A 155 4.13 10.21 18.14
C LEU A 155 4.81 11.31 18.95
N PRO A 156 5.92 11.01 19.65
CA PRO A 156 6.76 12.04 20.25
C PRO A 156 7.35 12.96 19.18
N ASP A 157 7.64 14.20 19.57
CA ASP A 157 8.34 15.15 18.71
C ASP A 157 9.72 14.59 18.35
N PRO A 158 10.10 14.58 17.07
CA PRO A 158 11.44 14.17 16.65
C PRO A 158 12.49 15.20 17.08
N GLU A 159 12.94 15.12 18.34
CA GLU A 159 14.11 15.88 18.85
C GLU A 159 15.47 15.37 18.33
#